data_AF-A0AAX6H9J4-F1
#
_entry.id   AF-A0AAX6H9J4-F1
#
_cell.length_a   1.000
_cell.length_b   1.000
_cell.length_c   1.000
_cell.angle_alpha   90.00
_cell.angle_beta   90.00
_cell.angle_gamma   90.00
#
_symmetry.space_group_name_H-M   'P 1'
#
loop_
_entity.id
_entity.type
_entity.pdbx_description
1 polymer ?
#
loop_
_entity_poly.entity_id
_entity_poly.type
_entity_poly.pdbx_seq_one_letter_code
_entity_poly.pdbx_strand_id
1 'polypeptide(L)'
;MFLTDKYRSSSHGHGHDRHSKKLHNYSPEAFEEALIFRLKSLPPLPPSSPSIPLSWLASAVRLLSATLSSFASLLSDPSLSLSVADLSPHLDSSSASLLDAANSISAAVDRLTSLRLHLRLSLRRGSVPLWDPEPASASLAFPLSVPPAPRGRTATSVRRAVFAVEAVSSLVVGSVLAGLGHAAAAASLTRIRVPAELPWAHAFNAVASAVQGRTGAAEIAAVTAAVEKLKAAASGNDGVEEAVVATEEMAEGLEALGNAVDGLFRAGLRARNAAMQSFRAGLGPNKCK
;
A
#
# COMPACT_ATOMS: atom_id res chain seq x y z
N MET A 1 -32.47 -61.83 -8.09
CA MET A 1 -32.49 -62.38 -6.72
C MET A 1 -31.06 -62.38 -6.20
N PHE A 2 -30.59 -61.27 -5.61
CA PHE A 2 -29.31 -61.21 -4.88
C PHE A 2 -29.39 -60.13 -3.79
N LEU A 3 -29.48 -60.65 -2.56
CA LEU A 3 -28.98 -60.18 -1.26
C LEU A 3 -28.96 -58.67 -0.95
N THR A 4 -29.97 -58.27 -0.19
CA THR A 4 -29.93 -57.19 0.81
C THR A 4 -29.21 -57.64 2.08
N ASP A 5 -28.26 -56.85 2.61
CA ASP A 5 -28.10 -56.64 4.06
C ASP A 5 -27.14 -55.46 4.31
N LYS A 6 -27.65 -54.40 4.97
CA LYS A 6 -27.35 -54.03 6.36
C LYS A 6 -25.87 -53.74 6.64
N TYR A 7 -25.54 -52.44 6.74
CA TYR A 7 -24.65 -51.97 7.80
C TYR A 7 -25.22 -50.74 8.51
N ARG A 8 -25.78 -51.07 9.67
CA ARG A 8 -25.93 -50.35 10.93
C ARG A 8 -25.29 -48.95 11.05
N SER A 9 -26.18 -48.01 11.34
CA SER A 9 -25.99 -46.74 12.03
C SER A 9 -24.98 -46.81 13.19
N SER A 10 -24.06 -45.85 13.23
CA SER A 10 -23.35 -45.44 14.45
C SER A 10 -23.69 -43.98 14.76
N SER A 11 -24.58 -43.82 15.74
CA SER A 11 -24.75 -42.60 16.51
C SER A 11 -23.50 -42.33 17.35
N HIS A 12 -23.04 -41.07 17.46
CA HIS A 12 -22.78 -40.40 18.75
C HIS A 12 -22.18 -39.00 18.53
N GLY A 13 -22.89 -38.00 19.08
CA GLY A 13 -22.34 -36.80 19.70
C GLY A 13 -21.43 -35.91 18.87
N HIS A 14 -22.02 -34.98 18.10
CA HIS A 14 -21.32 -33.72 17.84
C HIS A 14 -21.91 -32.65 18.75
N GLY A 15 -21.12 -32.33 19.78
CA GLY A 15 -21.39 -31.28 20.75
C GLY A 15 -21.69 -29.97 20.03
N HIS A 16 -22.70 -29.30 20.57
CA HIS A 16 -23.03 -27.92 20.27
C HIS A 16 -21.87 -27.02 20.73
N ASP A 17 -20.78 -26.95 19.96
CA ASP A 17 -19.88 -25.81 20.03
C ASP A 17 -20.57 -24.63 19.34
N ARG A 18 -21.49 -24.01 20.09
CA ARG A 18 -21.83 -22.61 19.89
C ARG A 18 -20.59 -21.80 20.26
N HIS A 19 -19.56 -21.86 19.43
CA HIS A 19 -18.62 -20.77 19.33
C HIS A 19 -19.44 -19.55 18.98
N SER A 20 -19.67 -18.72 19.99
CA SER A 20 -20.17 -17.37 19.86
C SER A 20 -19.36 -16.71 18.75
N LYS A 21 -19.94 -16.68 17.54
CA LYS A 21 -19.57 -15.72 16.52
C LYS A 21 -19.86 -14.38 17.18
N LYS A 22 -18.87 -13.82 17.88
CA LYS A 22 -18.76 -12.38 18.04
C LYS A 22 -18.65 -11.88 16.60
N LEU A 23 -19.80 -11.66 15.98
CA LEU A 23 -19.93 -10.76 14.85
C LEU A 23 -19.36 -9.47 15.40
N HIS A 24 -18.08 -9.22 15.14
CA HIS A 24 -17.52 -7.90 15.30
C HIS A 24 -18.34 -7.04 14.35
N ASN A 25 -19.33 -6.34 14.89
CA ASN A 25 -20.00 -5.25 14.21
C ASN A 25 -18.88 -4.30 13.79
N TYR A 26 -18.56 -4.31 12.51
CA TYR A 26 -17.49 -3.50 11.97
C TYR A 26 -18.08 -2.12 11.78
N SER A 27 -18.09 -1.31 12.84
CA SER A 27 -18.66 0.02 12.77
C SER A 27 -17.73 0.95 11.97
N PRO A 28 -18.28 1.95 11.27
CA PRO A 28 -17.47 2.99 10.64
C PRO A 28 -16.57 3.76 11.62
N GLU A 29 -17.02 3.92 12.86
CA GLU A 29 -16.21 4.52 13.93
C GLU A 29 -14.99 3.66 14.24
N ALA A 30 -15.15 2.32 14.30
CA ALA A 30 -14.04 1.40 14.49
C ALA A 30 -13.04 1.45 13.31
N PHE A 31 -13.53 1.64 12.08
CA PHE A 31 -12.67 1.88 10.92
C PHE A 31 -11.83 3.17 11.07
N GLU A 32 -12.46 4.27 11.48
CA GLU A 32 -11.80 5.56 11.65
C GLU A 32 -10.78 5.55 12.79
N GLU A 33 -11.12 4.95 13.93
CA GLU A 33 -10.19 4.78 15.05
C GLU A 33 -9.00 3.90 14.67
N ALA A 34 -9.24 2.79 13.96
CA ALA A 34 -8.16 1.94 13.45
C ALA A 34 -7.25 2.70 12.48
N LEU A 35 -7.80 3.58 11.63
CA LEU A 35 -7.03 4.41 10.73
C LEU A 35 -6.18 5.44 11.50
N ILE A 36 -6.74 6.13 12.49
CA ILE A 36 -6.02 7.08 13.36
C ILE A 36 -4.84 6.38 14.03
N PHE A 37 -5.10 5.21 14.63
CA PHE A 37 -4.08 4.42 15.31
C PHE A 37 -2.93 4.05 14.36
N ARG A 38 -3.25 3.54 13.17
CA ARG A 38 -2.23 3.15 12.17
C ARG A 38 -1.40 4.35 11.71
N LEU A 39 -2.04 5.48 11.42
CA LEU A 39 -1.34 6.70 10.99
C LEU A 39 -0.35 7.18 12.07
N LYS A 40 -0.77 7.16 13.34
CA LYS A 40 0.09 7.51 14.49
C LYS A 40 1.19 6.48 14.77
N SER A 41 0.99 5.23 14.32
CA SER A 41 1.96 4.13 14.50
C SER A 41 3.03 4.10 13.41
N LEU A 42 2.95 4.96 12.39
CA LEU A 42 4.02 5.08 11.41
C LEU A 42 5.30 5.57 12.09
N PRO A 43 6.46 5.00 11.73
CA PRO A 43 7.73 5.43 12.31
C PRO A 43 7.97 6.90 11.99
N PRO A 44 8.53 7.69 12.93
CA PRO A 44 8.87 9.07 12.67
C PRO A 44 9.96 9.15 11.59
N LEU A 45 9.80 10.08 10.67
CA LEU A 45 10.82 10.34 9.66
C LEU A 45 11.97 11.16 10.27
N PRO A 46 13.25 10.86 9.94
CA PRO A 46 14.38 11.64 10.44
C PRO A 46 14.25 13.11 9.98
N PRO A 47 14.38 14.10 10.88
CA PRO A 47 14.14 15.51 10.54
C PRO A 47 15.18 16.09 9.58
N SER A 48 16.40 15.55 9.58
CA SER A 48 17.54 16.01 8.78
C SER A 48 17.68 15.30 7.43
N SER A 49 16.92 14.24 7.17
CA SER A 49 17.06 13.46 5.94
C SER A 49 16.11 13.96 4.85
N PRO A 50 16.62 14.35 3.67
CA PRO A 50 15.79 14.68 2.51
C PRO A 50 15.13 13.45 1.87
N SER A 51 15.56 12.23 2.26
CA SER A 51 15.05 10.96 1.76
C SER A 51 13.96 10.36 2.66
N ILE A 52 13.13 9.51 2.04
CA ILE A 52 12.19 8.63 2.74
C ILE A 52 12.82 7.24 2.78
N PRO A 53 13.14 6.68 3.97
CA PRO A 53 13.80 5.38 4.05
C PRO A 53 12.88 4.25 3.59
N LEU A 54 13.46 3.21 2.97
CA LEU A 54 12.71 2.03 2.46
C LEU A 54 11.84 1.36 3.54
N SER A 55 12.32 1.30 4.79
CA SER A 55 11.58 0.73 5.92
C SER A 55 10.30 1.51 6.25
N TRP A 56 10.33 2.85 6.12
CA TRP A 56 9.16 3.71 6.28
C TRP A 56 8.20 3.49 5.12
N LEU A 57 8.69 3.43 3.88
CA LEU A 57 7.87 3.14 2.70
C LEU A 57 7.14 1.80 2.83
N ALA A 58 7.85 0.75 3.25
CA ALA A 58 7.25 -0.57 3.50
C ALA A 58 6.17 -0.50 4.59
N SER A 59 6.39 0.27 5.65
CA SER A 59 5.42 0.48 6.73
C SER A 59 4.17 1.25 6.25
N ALA A 60 4.35 2.27 5.42
CA ALA A 60 3.27 3.02 4.80
C ALA A 60 2.42 2.15 3.87
N VAL A 61 3.06 1.28 3.06
CA VAL A 61 2.35 0.31 2.21
C VAL A 61 1.57 -0.70 3.06
N ARG A 62 2.13 -1.21 4.17
CA ARG A 62 1.40 -2.09 5.10
C ARG A 62 0.19 -1.41 5.72
N LEU A 63 0.31 -0.13 6.08
CA LEU A 63 -0.82 0.68 6.56
C LEU A 63 -1.93 0.75 5.52
N LEU A 64 -1.60 1.02 4.26
CA LEU A 64 -2.58 1.08 3.18
C LEU A 64 -3.26 -0.29 2.98
N SER A 65 -2.49 -1.38 2.95
CA SER A 65 -3.01 -2.75 2.86
C SER A 65 -3.99 -3.08 3.99
N ALA A 66 -3.66 -2.69 5.22
CA ALA A 66 -4.53 -2.86 6.38
C ALA A 66 -5.80 -2.00 6.25
N THR A 67 -5.68 -0.78 5.72
CA THR A 67 -6.81 0.15 5.51
C THR A 67 -7.78 -0.40 4.47
N LEU A 68 -7.27 -0.91 3.35
CA LEU A 68 -8.06 -1.60 2.32
C LEU A 68 -8.72 -2.87 2.85
N SER A 69 -8.03 -3.63 3.71
CA SER A 69 -8.61 -4.82 4.32
C SER A 69 -9.76 -4.48 5.27
N SER A 70 -9.58 -3.46 6.13
CA SER A 70 -10.65 -2.95 7.00
C SER A 70 -11.82 -2.38 6.19
N PHE A 71 -11.54 -1.71 5.08
CA PHE A 71 -12.57 -1.22 4.17
C PHE A 71 -13.34 -2.38 3.50
N ALA A 72 -12.65 -3.43 3.05
CA ALA A 72 -13.30 -4.62 2.51
C ALA A 72 -14.21 -5.30 3.55
N SER A 73 -13.77 -5.38 4.81
CA SER A 73 -14.59 -5.90 5.90
C SER A 73 -15.82 -5.04 6.18
N LEU A 74 -15.68 -3.71 6.13
CA LEU A 74 -16.78 -2.76 6.25
C LEU A 74 -17.81 -2.99 5.13
N LEU A 75 -17.36 -3.11 3.87
CA LEU A 75 -18.25 -3.33 2.72
C LEU A 75 -19.00 -4.67 2.78
N SER A 76 -18.39 -5.69 3.36
CA SER A 76 -19.02 -7.01 3.52
C SER A 76 -20.06 -7.04 4.65
N ASP A 77 -20.23 -5.97 5.43
CA ASP A 77 -21.23 -5.91 6.49
C ASP A 77 -22.65 -5.72 5.90
N PRO A 78 -23.55 -6.71 6.05
CA PRO A 78 -24.90 -6.64 5.48
C PRO A 78 -25.79 -5.57 6.15
N SER A 79 -25.38 -5.04 7.30
CA SER A 79 -26.13 -4.00 8.03
C SER A 79 -25.95 -2.60 7.42
N LEU A 80 -24.93 -2.41 6.57
CA LEU A 80 -24.70 -1.12 5.93
C LEU A 80 -25.61 -0.91 4.73
N SER A 81 -26.36 0.19 4.74
CA SER A 81 -27.08 0.67 3.58
C SER A 81 -26.11 1.27 2.57
N LEU A 82 -25.63 0.45 1.63
CA LEU A 82 -24.71 0.87 0.58
C LEU A 82 -25.49 1.46 -0.60
N SER A 83 -25.21 2.72 -0.93
CA SER A 83 -25.67 3.34 -2.18
C SER A 83 -24.66 3.08 -3.29
N VAL A 84 -25.15 2.79 -4.49
CA VAL A 84 -24.32 2.66 -5.70
C VAL A 84 -23.46 3.91 -5.93
N ALA A 85 -24.03 5.10 -5.66
CA ALA A 85 -23.33 6.37 -5.81
C ALA A 85 -22.14 6.55 -4.84
N ASP A 86 -22.17 5.87 -3.68
CA ASP A 86 -21.08 5.96 -2.70
C ASP A 86 -19.86 5.12 -3.11
N LEU A 87 -20.06 4.08 -3.93
CA LEU A 87 -19.01 3.13 -4.35
C LEU A 87 -18.45 3.41 -5.75
N SER A 88 -19.22 4.08 -6.62
CA SER A 88 -18.80 4.39 -8.00
C SER A 88 -17.41 5.06 -8.08
N PRO A 89 -17.07 6.08 -7.27
CA PRO A 89 -15.74 6.70 -7.32
C PRO A 89 -14.58 5.71 -7.06
N HIS A 90 -14.81 4.71 -6.21
CA HIS A 90 -13.80 3.69 -5.90
C HIS A 90 -13.68 2.65 -7.03
N LEU A 91 -14.80 2.27 -7.64
CA LEU A 91 -14.87 1.24 -8.68
C LEU A 91 -14.41 1.74 -10.05
N ASP A 92 -14.75 2.99 -10.42
CA ASP A 92 -14.64 3.46 -11.81
C ASP A 92 -13.21 3.85 -12.23
N SER A 93 -12.40 4.35 -11.30
CA SER A 93 -11.05 4.83 -11.62
C SER A 93 -10.05 4.43 -10.56
N SER A 94 -10.38 4.66 -9.30
CA SER A 94 -9.39 4.66 -8.23
C SER A 94 -8.80 3.29 -7.93
N SER A 95 -9.61 2.23 -7.89
CA SER A 95 -9.12 0.87 -7.67
C SER A 95 -8.24 0.34 -8.80
N ALA A 96 -8.54 0.68 -10.07
CA ALA A 96 -7.71 0.30 -11.19
C ALA A 96 -6.34 1.02 -11.14
N SER A 97 -6.35 2.35 -10.96
CA SER A 97 -5.12 3.13 -10.83
C SER A 97 -4.27 2.74 -9.62
N LEU A 98 -4.88 2.28 -8.53
CA LEU A 98 -4.13 1.75 -7.39
C LEU A 98 -3.39 0.46 -7.75
N LEU A 99 -4.03 -0.45 -8.49
CA LEU A 99 -3.41 -1.70 -8.92
C LEU A 99 -2.32 -1.45 -9.98
N ASP A 100 -2.54 -0.52 -10.91
CA ASP A 100 -1.54 -0.10 -11.89
C ASP A 100 -0.33 0.53 -11.21
N ALA A 101 -0.55 1.34 -10.17
CA ALA A 101 0.52 1.90 -9.38
C ALA A 101 1.24 0.85 -8.53
N ALA A 102 0.54 -0.14 -7.98
CA ALA A 102 1.16 -1.28 -7.31
C ALA A 102 2.08 -2.06 -8.28
N ASN A 103 1.61 -2.35 -9.49
CA ASN A 103 2.42 -2.97 -10.55
C ASN A 103 3.66 -2.13 -10.89
N SER A 104 3.48 -0.81 -10.98
CA SER A 104 4.55 0.14 -11.25
C SER A 104 5.60 0.17 -10.13
N ILE A 105 5.16 0.11 -8.87
CA ILE A 105 6.05 0.02 -7.72
C ILE A 105 6.80 -1.32 -7.75
N SER A 106 6.12 -2.44 -7.99
CA SER A 106 6.76 -3.76 -8.11
C SER A 106 7.84 -3.76 -9.18
N ALA A 107 7.55 -3.24 -10.38
CA ALA A 107 8.53 -3.14 -11.46
C ALA A 107 9.74 -2.26 -11.08
N ALA A 108 9.51 -1.19 -10.31
CA ALA A 108 10.60 -0.36 -9.79
C ALA A 108 11.44 -1.08 -8.72
N VAL A 109 10.82 -1.85 -7.82
CA VAL A 109 11.51 -2.68 -6.83
C VAL A 109 12.34 -3.78 -7.51
N ASP A 110 11.79 -4.45 -8.52
CA ASP A 110 12.49 -5.48 -9.29
C ASP A 110 13.71 -4.89 -10.02
N ARG A 111 13.54 -3.71 -10.63
CA ARG A 111 14.65 -2.99 -11.27
C ARG A 111 15.75 -2.66 -10.26
N LEU A 112 15.41 -2.12 -9.09
CA LEU A 112 16.40 -1.79 -8.05
C LEU A 112 17.08 -3.04 -7.48
N THR A 113 16.34 -4.14 -7.36
CA THR A 113 16.88 -5.43 -6.94
C THR A 113 17.86 -5.97 -7.97
N SER A 114 17.52 -5.90 -9.26
CA SER A 114 18.41 -6.26 -10.35
C SER A 114 19.68 -5.40 -10.34
N LEU A 115 19.53 -4.07 -10.21
CA LEU A 115 20.67 -3.15 -10.11
C LEU A 115 21.61 -3.52 -8.97
N ARG A 116 21.06 -3.78 -7.78
CA ARG A 116 21.83 -4.23 -6.61
C ARG A 116 22.62 -5.51 -6.90
N LEU A 117 22.01 -6.50 -7.56
CA LEU A 117 22.69 -7.75 -7.92
C LEU A 117 23.86 -7.49 -8.89
N HIS A 118 23.66 -6.63 -9.88
CA HIS A 118 24.73 -6.22 -10.79
C HIS A 118 25.86 -5.52 -10.03
N LEU A 119 25.53 -4.58 -9.13
CA LEU A 119 26.52 -3.91 -8.28
C LEU A 119 27.32 -4.92 -7.44
N ARG A 120 26.64 -5.86 -6.78
CA ARG A 120 27.29 -6.90 -5.98
C ARG A 120 28.24 -7.78 -6.81
N LEU A 121 27.84 -8.14 -8.03
CA LEU A 121 28.70 -8.91 -8.95
C LEU A 121 29.91 -8.09 -9.41
N SER A 122 29.72 -6.81 -9.71
CA SER A 122 30.79 -5.88 -10.07
C SER A 122 31.79 -5.70 -8.93
N LEU A 123 31.31 -5.51 -7.69
CA LEU A 123 32.14 -5.42 -6.49
C LEU A 123 33.00 -6.68 -6.31
N ARG A 124 32.40 -7.86 -6.48
CA ARG A 124 33.14 -9.14 -6.40
C ARG A 124 34.19 -9.32 -7.50
N ARG A 125 33.98 -8.72 -8.68
CA ARG A 125 34.89 -8.86 -9.83
C ARG A 125 35.92 -7.73 -9.94
N GLY A 126 35.82 -6.69 -9.11
CA GLY A 126 36.64 -5.47 -9.25
C GLY A 126 36.40 -4.73 -10.56
N SER A 127 35.25 -4.95 -11.22
CA SER A 127 34.94 -4.38 -12.53
C SER A 127 33.92 -3.25 -12.40
N VAL A 128 34.22 -2.10 -13.00
CA VAL A 128 33.29 -0.98 -13.18
C VAL A 128 32.06 -1.49 -13.96
N PRO A 129 30.84 -1.43 -13.40
CA PRO A 129 29.65 -1.74 -14.17
C PRO A 129 29.53 -0.72 -15.32
N LEU A 130 29.59 -1.21 -16.56
CA LEU A 130 29.09 -0.51 -17.75
C LEU A 130 27.56 -0.64 -17.72
N TRP A 131 26.93 0.10 -16.82
CA TRP A 131 25.48 0.17 -16.75
C TRP A 131 25.04 1.49 -17.34
N ASP A 132 24.38 1.43 -18.49
CA ASP A 132 23.60 2.55 -19.00
C ASP A 132 22.22 2.48 -18.33
N PRO A 133 21.87 3.41 -17.42
CA PRO A 133 20.52 3.49 -16.91
C PRO A 133 19.61 3.86 -18.07
N GLU A 134 18.90 2.88 -18.61
CA GLU A 134 17.75 3.13 -19.48
C GLU A 134 16.85 4.12 -18.72
N PRO A 135 16.60 5.32 -19.25
CA PRO A 135 15.85 6.34 -18.54
C PRO A 135 14.46 5.77 -18.30
N ALA A 136 14.16 5.46 -17.03
CA ALA A 136 12.93 4.81 -16.58
C ALA A 136 11.75 5.23 -17.46
N SER A 137 11.39 4.35 -18.38
CA SER A 137 10.66 4.73 -19.59
C SER A 137 9.33 5.35 -19.17
N ALA A 138 9.13 6.56 -19.69
CA ALA A 138 7.99 7.43 -19.49
C ALA A 138 6.65 6.70 -19.47
N SER A 139 5.96 6.77 -18.33
CA SER A 139 4.52 6.98 -18.14
C SER A 139 4.00 6.22 -16.93
N LEU A 140 4.50 6.57 -15.75
CA LEU A 140 3.73 6.31 -14.53
C LEU A 140 2.60 7.34 -14.49
N ALA A 141 1.51 7.03 -15.18
CA ALA A 141 0.28 7.78 -15.10
C ALA A 141 -0.26 7.68 -13.68
N PHE A 142 0.14 8.62 -12.82
CA PHE A 142 -0.37 8.69 -11.47
C PHE A 142 -0.97 10.05 -11.16
N PRO A 143 -2.26 10.20 -11.44
CA PRO A 143 -3.12 10.90 -10.52
C PRO A 143 -4.17 9.92 -10.00
N LEU A 144 -3.99 9.42 -8.77
CA LEU A 144 -5.15 9.01 -8.00
C LEU A 144 -6.02 10.26 -7.81
N SER A 145 -7.20 10.24 -8.42
CA SER A 145 -8.17 11.32 -8.26
C SER A 145 -8.84 11.13 -6.91
N VAL A 146 -8.41 11.88 -5.90
CA VAL A 146 -9.10 11.90 -4.61
C VAL A 146 -10.48 12.52 -4.84
N PRO A 147 -11.58 11.80 -4.55
CA PRO A 147 -12.92 12.34 -4.70
C PRO A 147 -13.10 13.57 -3.80
N PRO A 148 -14.02 14.49 -4.12
CA PRO A 148 -14.27 15.65 -3.29
C PRO A 148 -14.63 15.22 -1.87
N ALA A 149 -14.04 15.88 -0.88
CA ALA A 149 -14.23 15.54 0.51
C ALA A 149 -15.73 15.55 0.87
N PRO A 150 -16.23 14.51 1.56
CA PRO A 150 -17.60 14.50 2.05
C PRO A 150 -17.80 15.70 2.99
N ARG A 151 -18.71 16.62 2.65
CA ARG A 151 -19.02 17.80 3.47
C ARG A 151 -20.28 17.56 4.29
N GLY A 152 -20.25 18.01 5.55
CA GLY A 152 -21.40 18.01 6.44
C GLY A 152 -21.71 16.66 7.10
N ARG A 153 -22.58 16.71 8.11
CA ARG A 153 -22.97 15.55 8.95
C ARG A 153 -23.78 14.48 8.21
N THR A 154 -24.19 14.74 6.97
CA THR A 154 -25.06 13.90 6.15
C THR A 154 -24.31 12.96 5.22
N ALA A 155 -22.99 13.07 5.13
CA ALA A 155 -22.20 12.12 4.35
C ALA A 155 -22.29 10.72 4.96
N THR A 156 -22.62 9.72 4.15
CA THR A 156 -22.68 8.34 4.61
C THR A 156 -21.32 7.91 5.12
N SER A 157 -21.32 7.09 6.17
CA SER A 157 -20.12 6.50 6.74
C SER A 157 -19.26 5.78 5.71
N VAL A 158 -19.91 5.17 4.71
CA VAL A 158 -19.26 4.49 3.59
C VAL A 158 -18.51 5.49 2.72
N ARG A 159 -19.12 6.63 2.37
CA ARG A 159 -18.47 7.68 1.58
C ARG A 159 -17.26 8.26 2.31
N ARG A 160 -17.32 8.39 3.64
CA ARG A 160 -16.17 8.80 4.47
C ARG A 160 -15.05 7.77 4.44
N ALA A 161 -15.39 6.48 4.51
CA ALA A 161 -14.42 5.39 4.41
C ALA A 161 -13.78 5.31 3.01
N VAL A 162 -14.56 5.45 1.94
CA VAL A 162 -14.06 5.55 0.56
C VAL A 162 -13.08 6.72 0.45
N PHE A 163 -13.49 7.92 0.86
CA PHE A 163 -12.61 9.09 0.82
C PHE A 163 -11.31 8.87 1.62
N ALA A 164 -11.38 8.21 2.78
CA ALA A 164 -10.20 7.85 3.57
C ALA A 164 -9.27 6.89 2.81
N VAL A 165 -9.80 5.83 2.20
CA VAL A 165 -9.03 4.90 1.38
C VAL A 165 -8.34 5.64 0.23
N GLU A 166 -9.04 6.54 -0.46
CA GLU A 166 -8.47 7.26 -1.59
C GLU A 166 -7.40 8.26 -1.18
N ALA A 167 -7.62 9.00 -0.09
CA ALA A 167 -6.63 9.93 0.46
C ALA A 167 -5.36 9.19 0.91
N VAL A 168 -5.51 8.07 1.64
CA VAL A 168 -4.38 7.24 2.10
C VAL A 168 -3.67 6.59 0.92
N SER A 169 -4.40 6.09 -0.07
CA SER A 169 -3.82 5.51 -1.30
C SER A 169 -2.95 6.54 -2.02
N SER A 170 -3.47 7.76 -2.18
CA SER A 170 -2.76 8.87 -2.84
C SER A 170 -1.50 9.28 -2.09
N LEU A 171 -1.59 9.39 -0.77
CA LEU A 171 -0.45 9.72 0.09
C LEU A 171 0.63 8.64 0.03
N VAL A 172 0.26 7.38 0.24
CA VAL A 172 1.21 6.26 0.34
C VAL A 172 1.86 5.99 -1.00
N VAL A 173 1.08 5.85 -2.07
CA VAL A 173 1.64 5.58 -3.40
C VAL A 173 2.47 6.76 -3.90
N GLY A 174 2.01 8.00 -3.70
CA GLY A 174 2.82 9.18 -4.02
C GLY A 174 4.15 9.20 -3.27
N SER A 175 4.14 8.83 -1.98
CA SER A 175 5.36 8.74 -1.15
C SER A 175 6.30 7.64 -1.62
N VAL A 176 5.77 6.47 -1.99
CA VAL A 176 6.57 5.36 -2.52
C VAL A 176 7.17 5.71 -3.87
N LEU A 177 6.37 6.26 -4.79
CA LEU A 177 6.88 6.66 -6.10
C LEU A 177 7.94 7.77 -5.98
N ALA A 178 7.73 8.77 -5.12
CA ALA A 178 8.72 9.80 -4.81
C ALA A 178 9.98 9.20 -4.15
N GLY A 179 9.81 8.24 -3.26
CA GLY A 179 10.88 7.46 -2.63
C GLY A 179 11.69 6.64 -3.63
N LEU A 180 11.06 6.15 -4.68
CA LEU A 180 11.72 5.38 -5.75
C LEU A 180 12.30 6.27 -6.86
N GLY A 181 12.39 7.58 -6.63
CA GLY A 181 13.03 8.55 -7.55
C GLY A 181 12.11 9.18 -8.59
N HIS A 182 10.79 8.95 -8.54
CA HIS A 182 9.84 9.58 -9.47
C HIS A 182 9.48 11.00 -9.00
N ALA A 183 10.30 11.99 -9.37
CA ALA A 183 10.17 13.38 -8.94
C ALA A 183 8.76 14.00 -9.20
N ALA A 184 8.09 13.61 -10.28
CA ALA A 184 6.74 14.07 -10.59
C ALA A 184 5.71 13.67 -9.51
N ALA A 185 5.89 12.52 -8.85
CA ALA A 185 5.01 12.07 -7.77
C ALA A 185 5.15 12.93 -6.51
N ALA A 186 6.35 13.47 -6.24
CA ALA A 186 6.59 14.34 -5.10
C ALA A 186 5.80 15.66 -5.20
N ALA A 187 5.62 16.19 -6.41
CA ALA A 187 4.80 17.38 -6.65
C ALA A 187 3.32 17.13 -6.32
N SER A 188 2.81 15.93 -6.59
CA SER A 188 1.42 15.54 -6.31
C SER A 188 1.11 15.47 -4.81
N LEU A 189 2.09 15.12 -3.97
CA LEU A 189 1.93 15.06 -2.50
C LEU A 189 1.56 16.42 -1.88
N THR A 190 2.02 17.53 -2.48
CA THR A 190 1.73 18.89 -1.98
C THR A 190 0.25 19.27 -2.05
N ARG A 191 -0.54 18.57 -2.88
CA ARG A 191 -1.96 18.87 -3.12
C ARG A 191 -2.90 18.10 -2.20
N ILE A 192 -2.41 17.09 -1.49
CA ILE A 192 -3.25 16.21 -0.69
C ILE A 192 -3.45 16.83 0.69
N ARG A 193 -4.60 17.48 0.90
CA ARG A 193 -5.03 17.96 2.21
C ARG A 193 -6.41 17.45 2.53
N VAL A 194 -6.56 16.95 3.75
CA VAL A 194 -7.84 16.44 4.25
C VAL A 194 -8.48 17.49 5.17
N PRO A 195 -9.77 17.82 4.99
CA PRO A 195 -10.45 18.78 5.86
C PRO A 195 -10.44 18.35 7.32
N ALA A 196 -10.25 19.30 8.24
CA ALA A 196 -10.14 19.05 9.69
C ALA A 196 -11.42 18.46 10.33
N GLU A 197 -12.55 18.49 9.62
CA GLU A 197 -13.83 17.93 10.05
C GLU A 197 -13.81 16.40 10.19
N LEU A 198 -12.86 15.72 9.54
CA LEU A 198 -12.74 14.26 9.63
C LEU A 198 -11.86 13.87 10.85
N PRO A 199 -12.26 12.90 11.68
CA PRO A 199 -11.55 12.52 12.91
C PRO A 199 -10.08 12.12 12.69
N TRP A 200 -9.79 11.53 11.54
CA TRP A 200 -8.45 11.10 11.15
C TRP A 200 -7.63 12.17 10.41
N ALA A 201 -8.22 13.33 10.11
CA ALA A 201 -7.58 14.39 9.33
C ALA A 201 -6.30 14.91 9.97
N HIS A 202 -6.29 15.11 11.30
CA HIS A 202 -5.11 15.62 11.99
C HIS A 202 -3.92 14.64 11.86
N ALA A 203 -4.15 13.35 12.13
CA ALA A 203 -3.12 12.32 12.00
C ALA A 203 -2.63 12.21 10.55
N PHE A 204 -3.55 12.24 9.59
CA PHE A 204 -3.21 12.19 8.18
C PHE A 204 -2.39 13.40 7.72
N ASN A 205 -2.85 14.62 8.04
CA ASN A 205 -2.18 15.85 7.63
C ASN A 205 -0.79 15.98 8.27
N ALA A 206 -0.60 15.46 9.49
CA ALA A 206 0.73 15.37 10.11
C ALA A 206 1.68 14.47 9.30
N VAL A 207 1.22 13.28 8.89
CA VAL A 207 2.02 12.37 8.04
C VAL A 207 2.28 13.00 6.67
N ALA A 208 1.26 13.57 6.03
CA ALA A 208 1.37 14.24 4.74
C ALA A 208 2.39 15.39 4.78
N SER A 209 2.36 16.21 5.84
CA SER A 209 3.33 17.28 6.05
C SER A 209 4.75 16.74 6.27
N ALA A 210 4.90 15.59 6.94
CA ALA A 210 6.20 15.01 7.21
C ALA A 210 6.88 14.46 5.94
N VAL A 211 6.11 13.94 4.98
CA VAL A 211 6.63 13.44 3.69
C VAL A 211 6.78 14.53 2.63
N GLN A 212 6.13 15.68 2.80
CA GLN A 212 6.13 16.75 1.81
C GLN A 212 7.56 17.27 1.57
N GLY A 213 7.95 17.37 0.30
CA GLY A 213 9.28 17.85 -0.11
C GLY A 213 10.39 16.82 0.03
N ARG A 214 10.11 15.61 0.53
CA ARG A 214 11.08 14.51 0.56
C ARG A 214 11.04 13.74 -0.75
N THR A 215 12.21 13.33 -1.22
CA THR A 215 12.35 12.47 -2.41
C THR A 215 13.39 11.41 -2.11
N GLY A 216 13.16 10.17 -2.52
CA GLY A 216 14.12 9.09 -2.29
C GLY A 216 15.16 8.93 -3.40
N ALA A 217 15.22 9.89 -4.33
CA ALA A 217 16.34 10.02 -5.26
C ALA A 217 17.69 10.04 -4.52
N ALA A 218 17.73 10.53 -3.28
CA ALA A 218 18.96 10.59 -2.50
C ALA A 218 19.49 9.22 -2.05
N GLU A 219 18.65 8.22 -1.75
CA GLU A 219 19.14 6.90 -1.31
C GLU A 219 19.67 6.08 -2.50
N ILE A 220 18.95 6.09 -3.62
CA ILE A 220 19.39 5.48 -4.88
C ILE A 220 20.63 6.21 -5.42
N ALA A 221 20.65 7.55 -5.39
CA ALA A 221 21.82 8.33 -5.81
C ALA A 221 22.99 8.17 -4.84
N ALA A 222 22.75 7.99 -3.53
CA ALA A 222 23.81 7.72 -2.56
C ALA A 222 24.42 6.34 -2.80
N VAL A 223 23.63 5.31 -3.14
CA VAL A 223 24.15 4.01 -3.55
C VAL A 223 24.96 4.13 -4.84
N THR A 224 24.46 4.84 -5.84
CA THR A 224 25.22 5.11 -7.08
C THR A 224 26.50 5.89 -6.79
N ALA A 225 26.46 6.90 -5.92
CA ALA A 225 27.63 7.69 -5.53
C ALA A 225 28.63 6.89 -4.68
N ALA A 226 28.15 5.98 -3.83
CA ALA A 226 28.99 5.05 -3.08
C ALA A 226 29.68 4.08 -4.04
N VAL A 227 28.98 3.59 -5.06
CA VAL A 227 29.57 2.79 -6.14
C VAL A 227 30.63 3.58 -6.91
N GLU A 228 30.39 4.86 -7.25
CA GLU A 228 31.39 5.71 -7.89
C GLU A 228 32.60 5.99 -6.99
N LYS A 229 32.38 6.24 -5.69
CA LYS A 229 33.46 6.37 -4.71
C LYS A 229 34.25 5.08 -4.57
N LEU A 230 33.61 3.93 -4.67
CA LEU A 230 34.25 2.63 -4.58
C LEU A 230 35.03 2.29 -5.85
N LYS A 231 34.55 2.70 -7.03
CA LYS A 231 35.36 2.71 -8.26
C LYS A 231 36.64 3.55 -8.08
N ALA A 232 36.54 4.70 -7.44
CA ALA A 232 37.71 5.55 -7.15
C ALA A 232 38.61 4.98 -6.05
N ALA A 233 38.02 4.32 -5.05
CA ALA A 233 38.70 3.74 -3.90
C ALA A 233 39.20 2.31 -4.11
N ALA A 234 39.00 1.69 -5.29
CA ALA A 234 39.57 0.39 -5.67
C ALA A 234 41.12 0.34 -5.68
N SER A 235 41.77 1.37 -5.14
CA SER A 235 43.17 1.40 -4.70
C SER A 235 43.37 1.00 -3.22
N GLY A 236 42.31 0.74 -2.43
CA GLY A 236 42.35 0.34 -1.02
C GLY A 236 41.17 -0.56 -0.59
N ASN A 237 41.36 -1.37 0.46
CA ASN A 237 40.45 -2.48 0.82
C ASN A 237 39.24 -2.05 1.69
N ASP A 238 39.35 -0.95 2.45
CA ASP A 238 38.35 -0.58 3.48
C ASP A 238 37.00 -0.11 2.91
N GLY A 239 36.95 0.39 1.67
CA GLY A 239 35.71 0.88 1.05
C GLY A 239 34.78 -0.23 0.54
N VAL A 240 35.29 -1.45 0.33
CA VAL A 240 34.53 -2.57 -0.23
C VAL A 240 33.52 -3.11 0.77
N GLU A 241 33.95 -3.30 2.03
CA GLU A 241 33.11 -3.88 3.07
C GLU A 241 31.91 -2.98 3.41
N GLU A 242 32.13 -1.66 3.50
CA GLU A 242 31.06 -0.69 3.76
C GLU A 242 29.98 -0.73 2.66
N ALA A 243 30.37 -0.80 1.38
CA ALA A 243 29.40 -0.91 0.30
C ALA A 243 28.71 -2.27 0.25
N VAL A 244 29.40 -3.36 0.62
CA VAL A 244 28.75 -4.67 0.75
C VAL A 244 27.64 -4.59 1.80
N VAL A 245 27.93 -4.04 2.99
CA VAL A 245 26.94 -3.84 4.05
C VAL A 245 25.77 -2.97 3.56
N ALA A 246 26.05 -1.82 2.95
CA ALA A 246 25.01 -0.94 2.41
C ALA A 246 24.13 -1.63 1.33
N THR A 247 24.72 -2.47 0.48
CA THR A 247 23.95 -3.25 -0.50
C THR A 247 23.08 -4.32 0.14
N GLU A 248 23.46 -4.90 1.27
CA GLU A 248 22.62 -5.86 2.01
C GLU A 248 21.47 -5.15 2.73
N GLU A 249 21.71 -4.02 3.38
CA GLU A 249 20.64 -3.21 3.99
C GLU A 249 19.61 -2.76 2.94
N MET A 250 20.08 -2.35 1.76
CA MET A 250 19.21 -2.07 0.62
C MET A 250 18.46 -3.32 0.17
N ALA A 251 19.08 -4.51 0.22
CA ALA A 251 18.43 -5.76 -0.14
C ALA A 251 17.24 -6.05 0.77
N GLU A 252 17.45 -5.98 2.07
CA GLU A 252 16.42 -6.19 3.09
C GLU A 252 15.30 -5.16 2.95
N GLY A 253 15.66 -3.89 2.73
CA GLY A 253 14.69 -2.81 2.52
C GLY A 253 13.80 -3.02 1.28
N LEU A 254 14.40 -3.42 0.16
CA LEU A 254 13.66 -3.71 -1.08
C LEU A 254 12.79 -4.95 -0.96
N GLU A 255 13.28 -6.01 -0.33
CA GLU A 255 12.49 -7.22 -0.08
C GLU A 255 11.30 -6.92 0.84
N ALA A 256 11.51 -6.15 1.91
CA ALA A 256 10.44 -5.72 2.81
C ALA A 256 9.39 -4.87 2.07
N LEU A 257 9.81 -3.99 1.16
CA LEU A 257 8.92 -3.18 0.35
C LEU A 257 8.16 -4.03 -0.67
N GLY A 258 8.84 -4.94 -1.39
CA GLY A 258 8.21 -5.86 -2.36
C GLY A 258 7.13 -6.71 -1.70
N ASN A 259 7.44 -7.35 -0.57
CA ASN A 259 6.48 -8.11 0.24
C ASN A 259 5.27 -7.26 0.69
N ALA A 260 5.50 -5.99 1.03
CA ALA A 260 4.42 -5.07 1.40
C ALA A 260 3.51 -4.75 0.20
N VAL A 261 4.09 -4.56 -0.99
CA VAL A 261 3.36 -4.27 -2.24
C VAL A 261 2.54 -5.48 -2.69
N ASP A 262 3.04 -6.71 -2.54
CA ASP A 262 2.25 -7.92 -2.76
C ASP A 262 1.07 -8.04 -1.78
N GLY A 263 1.29 -7.60 -0.54
CA GLY A 263 0.23 -7.42 0.45
C GLY A 263 -0.82 -6.40 -0.02
N LEU A 264 -0.37 -5.28 -0.57
CA LEU A 264 -1.21 -4.20 -1.11
C LEU A 264 -2.05 -4.69 -2.28
N PHE A 265 -1.45 -5.40 -3.23
CA PHE A 265 -2.15 -5.96 -4.38
C PHE A 265 -3.29 -6.90 -3.94
N ARG A 266 -2.98 -7.83 -3.03
CA ARG A 266 -3.99 -8.76 -2.46
C ARG A 266 -5.09 -8.02 -1.69
N ALA A 267 -4.75 -6.97 -0.93
CA ALA A 267 -5.72 -6.19 -0.19
C ALA A 267 -6.61 -5.33 -1.11
N GLY A 268 -6.03 -4.70 -2.13
CA GLY A 268 -6.75 -3.93 -3.14
C GLY A 268 -7.73 -4.78 -3.94
N LEU A 269 -7.31 -5.97 -4.39
CA LEU A 269 -8.21 -6.93 -5.05
C LEU A 269 -9.35 -7.37 -4.13
N ARG A 270 -9.09 -7.64 -2.84
CA ARG A 270 -10.13 -7.98 -1.85
C ARG A 270 -11.13 -6.84 -1.67
N ALA A 271 -10.65 -5.60 -1.50
CA ALA A 271 -11.51 -4.42 -1.37
C ALA A 271 -12.38 -4.20 -2.61
N ARG A 272 -11.78 -4.26 -3.81
CA ARG A 272 -12.51 -4.14 -5.08
C ARG A 272 -13.57 -5.22 -5.24
N ASN A 273 -13.25 -6.48 -4.93
CA ASN A 273 -14.21 -7.59 -5.01
C ASN A 273 -15.37 -7.39 -4.02
N ALA A 274 -15.10 -6.96 -2.78
CA ALA A 274 -16.13 -6.64 -1.80
C ALA A 274 -17.03 -5.48 -2.29
N ALA A 275 -16.44 -4.43 -2.87
CA ALA A 275 -17.18 -3.31 -3.46
C ALA A 275 -18.06 -3.75 -4.63
N MET A 276 -17.56 -4.60 -5.53
CA MET A 276 -18.33 -5.13 -6.65
C MET A 276 -19.50 -6.03 -6.18
N GLN A 277 -19.27 -6.87 -5.18
CA GLN A 277 -20.34 -7.71 -4.61
C GLN A 277 -21.42 -6.83 -3.96
N SER A 278 -21.02 -5.82 -3.22
CA SER A 278 -21.91 -4.84 -2.60
C SER A 278 -22.72 -4.06 -3.64
N PHE A 279 -22.07 -3.61 -4.71
CA PHE A 279 -22.70 -2.91 -5.83
C PHE A 279 -23.77 -3.79 -6.49
N ARG A 280 -23.47 -5.07 -6.77
CA ARG A 280 -24.43 -6.03 -7.34
C ARG A 280 -25.60 -6.32 -6.41
N ALA A 281 -25.35 -6.45 -5.11
CA ALA A 281 -26.41 -6.65 -4.12
C ALA A 281 -27.32 -5.42 -3.99
N GLY A 282 -26.77 -4.21 -4.14
CA GLY A 282 -27.51 -2.96 -4.18
C GLY A 282 -28.45 -2.82 -5.38
N LEU A 283 -28.16 -3.50 -6.49
CA LEU A 283 -28.96 -3.54 -7.73
C LEU A 283 -30.05 -4.62 -7.75
N GLY A 284 -30.32 -5.29 -6.61
CA GLY A 284 -31.31 -6.36 -6.54
C GLY A 284 -32.72 -5.94 -7.01
N PRO A 285 -33.54 -6.88 -7.53
CA PRO A 285 -34.77 -6.62 -8.28
C PRO A 285 -35.88 -5.87 -7.52
N ASN A 286 -35.74 -5.70 -6.21
CA ASN A 286 -36.74 -5.07 -5.34
C ASN A 286 -36.53 -3.56 -5.10
N LYS A 287 -35.53 -2.93 -5.73
CA LYS A 287 -35.23 -1.49 -5.54
C LYS A 287 -35.51 -0.61 -6.76
N CYS A 288 -36.05 -1.17 -7.85
CA CYS A 288 -36.67 -0.39 -8.92
C CYS A 288 -38.14 -0.09 -8.54
N LYS A 289 -38.36 0.96 -7.75
CA LYS A 289 -39.67 1.61 -7.60
C LYS A 289 -39.49 3.12 -7.74
#